data_AF-G9GCE0-F1
#
_entry.id   AF-G9GCE0-F1
#
_cell.length_a   1.000
_cell.length_b   1.000
_cell.length_c   1.000
_cell.angle_alpha   90.00
_cell.angle_beta   90.00
_cell.angle_gamma   90.00
#
_symmetry.space_group_name_H-M   'P 1'
#
loop_
_entity.id
_entity.type
_entity.pdbx_description
1 polymer ?
#
loop_
_entity_poly.entity_id
_entity_poly.type
_entity_poly.pdbx_seq_one_letter_code
_entity_poly.pdbx_strand_id
1 'polypeptide(L)'
;MDRLKVGILFGGCSEEHPISVKSAQEVARHLDIAKYEPFYVGITTGGAWKLCDGGPDAHWENGGCRPAVLSPDRSVRGLLVLEQGRYETISLDVVLPVLHGKLGEDGAMQGLLELSGIPYVGCDVQSSAMCIDKPLAYIVARSAGIATPDFWTVTASEDIDADRLTYPVYVKPARSGSSFGVSKVSEQAALLRAVETASQYDA
;
A
#
# COMPACT_ATOMS: atom_id res chain seq x y z
N MET A 1 -21.33 -24.99 -7.81
CA MET A 1 -20.39 -24.07 -8.49
C MET A 1 -19.13 -24.06 -7.65
N ASP A 2 -17.97 -24.17 -8.27
CA ASP A 2 -16.72 -24.05 -7.53
C ASP A 2 -16.58 -22.63 -6.99
N ARG A 3 -16.06 -22.51 -5.76
CA ARG A 3 -15.82 -21.22 -5.13
C ARG A 3 -14.67 -20.52 -5.84
N LEU A 4 -14.77 -19.19 -5.98
CA LEU A 4 -13.70 -18.38 -6.55
C LEU A 4 -12.54 -18.26 -5.55
N LYS A 5 -11.33 -18.60 -5.98
CA LYS A 5 -10.12 -18.52 -5.17
C LYS A 5 -9.60 -17.08 -5.15
N VAL A 6 -9.67 -16.45 -3.98
CA VAL A 6 -9.30 -15.04 -3.78
C VAL A 6 -8.03 -14.96 -2.97
N GLY A 7 -6.94 -14.45 -3.55
CA GLY A 7 -5.74 -14.08 -2.79
C GLY A 7 -5.97 -12.76 -2.07
N ILE A 8 -5.84 -12.72 -0.74
CA ILE A 8 -6.00 -11.51 0.06
C ILE A 8 -4.63 -11.12 0.61
N LEU A 9 -4.04 -10.06 0.07
CA LEU A 9 -2.73 -9.56 0.51
C LEU A 9 -2.94 -8.52 1.62
N PHE A 10 -2.15 -8.58 2.69
CA PHE A 10 -2.26 -7.63 3.81
C PHE A 10 -0.94 -7.48 4.59
N GLY A 11 -0.88 -6.53 5.52
CA GLY A 11 0.33 -6.12 6.23
C GLY A 11 1.18 -5.16 5.39
N GLY A 12 2.37 -5.61 4.99
CA GLY A 12 3.31 -4.86 4.16
C GLY A 12 4.48 -4.25 4.93
N CYS A 13 5.55 -3.91 4.20
CA CYS A 13 6.66 -3.11 4.71
C CYS A 13 6.30 -1.62 4.58
N SER A 14 5.37 -1.18 5.43
CA SER A 14 4.74 0.15 5.39
C SER A 14 4.46 0.63 6.81
N GLU A 15 4.53 1.94 7.04
CA GLU A 15 4.09 2.58 8.28
C GLU A 15 2.59 2.33 8.57
N GLU A 16 1.81 2.01 7.53
CA GLU A 16 0.38 1.69 7.62
C GLU A 16 0.12 0.19 7.77
N HIS A 17 1.15 -0.63 8.02
CA HIS A 17 1.02 -2.08 8.24
C HIS A 17 -0.09 -2.45 9.24
N PRO A 18 -0.17 -1.85 10.45
CA PRO A 18 -1.24 -2.20 11.41
C PRO A 18 -2.64 -1.83 10.92
N ILE A 19 -2.75 -0.83 10.03
CA ILE A 19 -4.02 -0.41 9.42
C ILE A 19 -4.42 -1.44 8.36
N SER A 20 -3.46 -1.92 7.56
CA SER A 20 -3.69 -2.95 6.54
C SER A 20 -4.19 -4.25 7.18
N VAL A 21 -3.59 -4.68 8.30
CA VAL A 21 -4.07 -5.86 9.05
C VAL A 21 -5.52 -5.69 9.50
N LYS A 22 -5.89 -4.54 10.08
CA LYS A 22 -7.28 -4.26 10.50
C LYS A 22 -8.25 -4.25 9.32
N SER A 23 -7.85 -3.67 8.19
CA SER A 23 -8.67 -3.70 6.97
C SER A 23 -8.89 -5.13 6.48
N ALA A 24 -7.87 -5.97 6.51
CA ALA A 24 -7.98 -7.38 6.10
C ALA A 24 -8.88 -8.19 7.05
N GLN A 25 -8.88 -7.89 8.35
CA GLN A 25 -9.82 -8.48 9.32
C GLN A 25 -11.27 -8.18 8.97
N GLU A 26 -11.57 -6.93 8.61
CA GLU A 26 -12.92 -6.54 8.22
C GLU A 26 -13.32 -7.15 6.87
N VAL A 27 -12.39 -7.29 5.92
CA VAL A 27 -12.62 -8.05 4.69
C VAL A 27 -12.94 -9.51 5.00
N ALA A 28 -12.13 -10.17 5.83
CA ALA A 28 -12.32 -11.57 6.20
C ALA A 28 -13.67 -11.81 6.90
N ARG A 29 -14.10 -10.87 7.76
CA ARG A 29 -15.39 -10.94 8.46
C ARG A 29 -16.59 -10.88 7.52
N HIS A 30 -16.49 -10.17 6.41
CA HIS A 30 -17.62 -9.90 5.50
C HIS A 30 -17.57 -10.67 4.18
N LEU A 31 -16.50 -11.43 3.93
CA LEU A 31 -16.37 -12.22 2.71
C LEU A 31 -17.37 -13.39 2.73
N ASP A 32 -18.16 -13.52 1.66
CA ASP A 32 -19.07 -14.65 1.48
C ASP A 32 -18.30 -15.93 1.15
N ILE A 33 -18.05 -16.75 2.17
CA ILE A 33 -17.31 -18.02 2.07
C ILE A 33 -18.08 -19.13 1.31
N ALA A 34 -19.36 -18.93 1.01
CA ALA A 34 -20.12 -19.83 0.14
C ALA A 34 -19.79 -19.56 -1.35
N LYS A 35 -19.35 -18.34 -1.67
CA LYS A 35 -18.95 -17.91 -3.02
C LYS A 35 -17.44 -17.89 -3.23
N TYR A 36 -16.68 -17.55 -2.18
CA TYR A 36 -15.24 -17.32 -2.26
C TYR A 36 -14.45 -18.29 -1.36
N GLU A 37 -13.29 -18.69 -1.83
CA GLU A 37 -12.27 -19.43 -1.09
C GLU A 37 -11.07 -18.50 -0.86
N PRO A 38 -10.90 -17.94 0.35
CA PRO A 38 -9.84 -16.98 0.61
C PRO A 38 -8.48 -17.64 0.88
N PHE A 39 -7.43 -17.05 0.33
CA PHE A 39 -6.03 -17.35 0.61
C PHE A 39 -5.37 -16.11 1.19
N TYR A 40 -5.20 -16.08 2.51
CA TYR A 40 -4.67 -14.90 3.21
C TYR A 40 -3.14 -14.90 3.17
N VAL A 41 -2.55 -13.92 2.50
CA VAL A 41 -1.10 -13.77 2.37
C VAL A 41 -0.67 -12.51 3.12
N GLY A 42 -0.09 -12.71 4.30
CA GLY A 42 0.45 -11.63 5.12
C GLY A 42 1.90 -11.31 4.74
N ILE A 43 2.21 -10.02 4.63
CA ILE A 43 3.57 -9.51 4.43
C ILE A 43 4.01 -8.86 5.73
N THR A 44 5.10 -9.33 6.34
CA THR A 44 5.59 -8.79 7.61
C THR A 44 6.18 -7.39 7.40
N THR A 45 6.40 -6.65 8.50
CA THR A 45 7.11 -5.36 8.45
C THR A 45 8.55 -5.48 7.94
N GLY A 46 9.16 -6.66 8.07
CA GLY A 46 10.45 -7.02 7.47
C GLY A 46 10.37 -7.52 6.02
N GLY A 47 9.18 -7.54 5.41
CA GLY A 47 8.97 -7.93 4.02
C GLY A 47 8.90 -9.43 3.75
N ALA A 48 8.80 -10.28 4.77
CA ALA A 48 8.61 -11.71 4.58
C ALA A 48 7.14 -12.03 4.24
N TRP A 49 6.91 -12.87 3.23
CA TRP A 49 5.56 -13.22 2.78
C TRP A 49 5.15 -14.60 3.32
N LYS A 50 3.94 -14.69 3.87
CA LYS A 50 3.42 -15.90 4.52
C LYS A 50 1.97 -16.14 4.12
N LEU A 51 1.63 -17.36 3.71
CA LEU A 51 0.25 -17.85 3.65
C LEU A 51 -0.20 -18.23 5.07
N CYS A 52 -1.31 -17.65 5.51
CA CYS A 52 -1.82 -17.73 6.88
C CYS A 52 -3.14 -18.50 6.89
N ASP A 53 -3.10 -19.78 7.27
CA ASP A 53 -4.30 -20.63 7.25
C ASP A 53 -5.36 -20.18 8.27
N GLY A 54 -4.94 -19.49 9.34
CA GLY A 54 -5.83 -18.89 10.36
C GLY A 54 -6.45 -17.54 9.98
N GLY A 55 -6.09 -16.98 8.83
CA GLY A 55 -6.54 -15.66 8.39
C GLY A 55 -5.77 -14.49 9.00
N PRO A 56 -6.26 -13.24 8.84
CA PRO A 56 -5.52 -12.02 9.18
C PRO A 56 -5.71 -11.61 10.65
N ASP A 57 -5.56 -12.53 11.61
CA ASP A 57 -5.73 -12.19 13.03
C ASP A 57 -4.67 -11.17 13.54
N ALA A 58 -4.83 -10.64 14.76
CA ALA A 58 -3.94 -9.60 15.28
C ALA A 58 -2.49 -10.08 15.55
N HIS A 59 -2.28 -11.39 15.62
CA HIS A 59 -1.00 -12.04 15.89
C HIS A 59 -0.66 -13.06 14.79
N TRP A 60 -1.12 -12.78 13.56
CA TRP A 60 -1.15 -13.71 12.44
C TRP A 60 0.24 -14.29 12.16
N GLU A 61 1.29 -13.51 12.41
CA GLU A 61 2.69 -13.91 12.22
C GLU A 61 3.12 -15.12 13.06
N ASN A 62 2.48 -15.34 14.22
CA ASN A 62 2.74 -16.43 15.15
C ASN A 62 1.84 -17.65 14.91
N GLY A 63 0.87 -17.55 14.00
CA GLY A 63 -0.03 -18.63 13.64
C GLY A 63 0.63 -19.69 12.74
N GLY A 64 -0.17 -20.70 12.34
CA GLY A 64 0.22 -21.65 11.30
C GLY A 64 0.42 -20.94 9.98
N CYS A 65 1.65 -20.53 9.72
CA CYS A 65 2.06 -19.76 8.55
C CYS A 65 3.10 -20.51 7.74
N ARG A 66 2.96 -20.44 6.42
CA ARG A 66 3.87 -21.07 5.47
C ARG A 66 4.45 -20.00 4.55
N PRO A 67 5.76 -19.97 4.27
CA PRO A 67 6.30 -18.99 3.33
C PRO A 67 5.61 -19.14 1.96
N ALA A 68 5.08 -18.06 1.42
CA ALA A 68 4.40 -18.10 0.14
C ALA A 68 4.56 -16.77 -0.59
N VAL A 69 4.76 -16.80 -1.91
CA VAL A 69 4.91 -15.59 -2.73
C VAL A 69 3.94 -15.61 -3.89
N LEU A 70 3.52 -14.43 -4.34
CA LEU A 70 2.81 -14.29 -5.60
C LEU A 70 3.79 -14.47 -6.76
N SER A 71 3.50 -15.40 -7.67
CA SER A 71 4.36 -15.65 -8.83
C SER A 71 4.14 -14.59 -9.92
N PRO A 72 5.20 -14.00 -10.51
CA PRO A 72 5.06 -13.20 -11.72
C PRO A 72 4.82 -14.05 -12.97
N ASP A 73 4.93 -15.38 -12.88
CA ASP A 73 4.78 -16.29 -14.01
C ASP A 73 3.29 -16.54 -14.35
N ARG A 74 2.91 -16.17 -15.58
CA ARG A 74 1.55 -16.32 -16.11
C ARG A 74 1.10 -17.76 -16.36
N SER A 75 2.01 -18.74 -16.27
CA SER A 75 1.68 -20.17 -16.27
C SER A 75 1.27 -20.67 -14.89
N VAL A 76 1.72 -20.01 -13.82
CA VAL A 76 1.34 -20.33 -12.43
C VAL A 76 0.01 -19.67 -12.08
N ARG A 77 -0.16 -18.37 -12.40
CA ARG A 77 -1.34 -17.55 -12.04
C ARG A 77 -1.77 -17.73 -10.58
N GLY A 78 -0.84 -17.53 -9.65
CA GLY A 78 -1.14 -17.65 -8.24
C GLY A 78 0.10 -17.69 -7.37
N LEU A 79 0.05 -18.48 -6.31
CA LEU A 79 1.07 -18.53 -5.28
C LEU A 79 2.07 -19.67 -5.50
N LEU A 80 3.33 -19.44 -5.12
CA LEU A 80 4.31 -20.48 -4.81
C LEU A 80 4.37 -20.60 -3.29
N VAL A 81 3.92 -21.72 -2.73
CA VAL A 81 4.01 -22.01 -1.28
C VAL A 81 5.23 -22.89 -1.06
N LEU A 82 6.15 -22.43 -0.20
CA LEU A 82 7.46 -23.02 0.00
C LEU A 82 7.47 -23.84 1.29
N GLU A 83 7.75 -25.14 1.16
CA GLU A 83 7.83 -26.06 2.30
C GLU A 83 9.05 -26.97 2.15
N GLN A 84 9.97 -26.90 3.13
CA GLN A 84 11.10 -27.84 3.27
C GLN A 84 11.92 -28.08 1.98
N GLY A 85 12.20 -27.00 1.22
CA GLY A 85 12.97 -27.07 -0.02
C GLY A 85 12.19 -27.55 -1.25
N ARG A 86 10.87 -27.73 -1.11
CA ARG A 86 9.93 -27.94 -2.21
C ARG A 86 8.99 -26.73 -2.31
N TYR A 87 8.27 -26.65 -3.42
CA TYR A 87 7.17 -25.72 -3.57
C TYR A 87 5.93 -26.42 -4.12
N GLU A 88 4.77 -25.92 -3.73
CA GLU A 88 3.49 -26.21 -4.38
C GLU A 88 2.92 -24.93 -4.99
N THR A 89 2.11 -25.09 -6.04
CA THR A 89 1.45 -23.97 -6.71
C THR A 89 -0.02 -23.91 -6.31
N ILE A 90 -0.51 -22.74 -5.92
CA ILE A 90 -1.94 -22.50 -5.68
C ILE A 90 -2.42 -21.49 -6.72
N SER A 91 -3.28 -21.91 -7.63
CA SER A 91 -3.91 -21.01 -8.60
C SER A 91 -4.89 -20.06 -7.91
N LEU A 92 -4.92 -18.80 -8.33
CA LEU A 92 -5.86 -17.79 -7.86
C LEU A 92 -6.70 -17.26 -9.02
N ASP A 93 -7.99 -17.03 -8.78
CA ASP A 93 -8.90 -16.44 -9.77
C ASP A 93 -8.83 -14.91 -9.74
N VAL A 94 -8.56 -14.33 -8.56
CA VAL A 94 -8.48 -12.88 -8.35
C VAL A 94 -7.64 -12.57 -7.10
N VAL A 95 -7.00 -11.41 -7.10
CA VAL A 95 -6.29 -10.87 -5.93
C VAL A 95 -6.98 -9.62 -5.41
N LEU A 96 -7.15 -9.54 -4.09
CA LEU A 96 -7.58 -8.36 -3.36
C LEU A 96 -6.40 -7.83 -2.53
N PRO A 97 -5.68 -6.81 -3.01
CA PRO A 97 -4.57 -6.21 -2.28
C PRO A 97 -5.08 -5.24 -1.21
N VAL A 98 -5.23 -5.72 0.03
CA VAL A 98 -5.62 -4.92 1.19
C VAL A 98 -4.37 -4.30 1.83
N LEU A 99 -3.56 -3.61 1.05
CA LEU A 99 -2.29 -2.99 1.45
C LEU A 99 -2.44 -1.47 1.42
N HIS A 100 -1.78 -0.77 2.35
CA HIS A 100 -1.85 0.70 2.47
C HIS A 100 -0.45 1.30 2.44
N GLY A 101 -0.34 2.48 1.82
CA GLY A 101 0.86 3.28 1.74
C GLY A 101 1.95 2.66 0.87
N LYS A 102 3.19 2.75 1.36
CA LYS A 102 4.39 2.31 0.66
C LYS A 102 4.29 0.85 0.23
N LEU A 103 4.66 0.57 -1.02
CA LEU A 103 4.57 -0.72 -1.72
C LEU A 103 3.15 -1.27 -1.93
N GLY A 104 2.11 -0.68 -1.33
CA GLY A 104 0.72 -1.10 -1.44
C GLY A 104 -0.07 -0.28 -2.45
N GLU A 105 0.03 1.04 -2.36
CA GLU A 105 -0.77 2.00 -3.15
C GLU A 105 0.08 2.83 -4.13
N ASP A 106 1.39 2.57 -4.20
CA ASP A 106 2.36 3.31 -5.01
C ASP A 106 2.67 2.69 -6.39
N GLY A 107 2.01 1.57 -6.72
CA GLY A 107 2.20 0.86 -7.99
C GLY A 107 3.12 -0.36 -7.88
N ALA A 108 3.84 -0.56 -6.77
CA ALA A 108 4.78 -1.68 -6.65
C ALA A 108 4.08 -3.04 -6.66
N MET A 109 3.05 -3.22 -5.81
CA MET A 109 2.26 -4.45 -5.78
C MET A 109 1.51 -4.66 -7.11
N GLN A 110 0.97 -3.58 -7.66
CA GLN A 110 0.26 -3.58 -8.93
C GLN A 110 1.19 -4.06 -10.05
N GLY A 111 2.47 -3.66 -10.06
CA GLY A 111 3.45 -4.14 -11.02
C GLY A 111 3.64 -5.65 -10.99
N LEU A 112 3.71 -6.26 -9.79
CA LEU A 112 3.76 -7.72 -9.65
C LEU A 112 2.47 -8.39 -10.15
N LEU A 113 1.32 -7.77 -9.87
CA LEU A 113 0.02 -8.26 -10.31
C LEU A 113 -0.12 -8.22 -11.84
N GLU A 114 0.31 -7.12 -12.47
CA GLU A 114 0.37 -6.98 -13.93
C GLU A 114 1.24 -8.07 -14.59
N LEU A 115 2.41 -8.36 -14.01
CA LEU A 115 3.28 -9.44 -14.49
C LEU A 115 2.57 -10.79 -14.42
N SER A 116 1.97 -11.10 -13.25
CA SER A 116 1.28 -12.37 -12.98
C SER A 116 0.10 -12.64 -13.92
N GLY A 117 -0.52 -11.59 -14.46
CA GLY A 117 -1.71 -11.67 -15.30
C GLY A 117 -2.97 -12.13 -14.56
N ILE A 118 -2.95 -12.13 -13.23
CA ILE A 118 -4.12 -12.43 -12.39
C ILE A 118 -4.97 -11.15 -12.28
N PRO A 119 -6.30 -11.21 -12.48
CA PRO A 119 -7.18 -10.09 -12.19
C PRO A 119 -7.00 -9.61 -10.75
N TYR A 120 -7.02 -8.30 -10.53
CA TYR A 120 -6.92 -7.74 -9.18
C TYR A 120 -7.89 -6.57 -8.97
N VAL A 121 -8.25 -6.37 -7.70
CA VAL A 121 -9.15 -5.28 -7.30
C VAL A 121 -8.34 -3.99 -7.12
N GLY A 122 -8.88 -2.88 -7.62
CA GLY A 122 -8.37 -1.54 -7.35
C GLY A 122 -7.80 -0.82 -8.57
N CYS A 123 -6.94 0.16 -8.30
CA CYS A 123 -6.25 0.99 -9.28
C CYS A 123 -5.09 0.24 -9.94
N ASP A 124 -4.75 0.63 -11.17
CA ASP A 124 -3.56 0.13 -11.88
C ASP A 124 -2.26 0.80 -11.43
N VAL A 125 -1.13 0.39 -11.99
CA VAL A 125 0.20 0.96 -11.67
C VAL A 125 0.23 2.49 -11.85
N GLN A 126 -0.30 3.00 -12.96
CA GLN A 126 -0.21 4.42 -13.30
C GLN A 126 -1.05 5.27 -12.35
N SER A 127 -2.29 4.87 -12.10
CA SER A 127 -3.21 5.57 -11.22
C SER A 127 -2.80 5.46 -9.75
N SER A 128 -2.25 4.32 -9.32
CA SER A 128 -1.61 4.17 -8.00
C SER A 128 -0.45 5.16 -7.81
N ALA A 129 0.53 5.14 -8.71
CA ALA A 129 1.69 6.04 -8.65
C ALA A 129 1.29 7.52 -8.72
N MET A 130 0.28 7.84 -9.54
CA MET A 130 -0.27 9.20 -9.65
C MET A 130 -0.95 9.66 -8.36
N CYS A 131 -1.72 8.79 -7.70
CA CYS A 131 -2.50 9.15 -6.52
C CYS A 131 -1.69 9.16 -5.22
N ILE A 132 -0.63 8.35 -5.13
CA ILE A 132 0.22 8.34 -3.93
C ILE A 132 1.05 9.63 -3.82
N ASP A 133 1.50 10.18 -4.95
CA ASP A 133 2.24 11.44 -5.03
C ASP A 133 1.26 12.62 -5.14
N LYS A 134 1.06 13.35 -4.04
CA LYS A 134 0.09 14.44 -3.97
C LYS A 134 0.40 15.57 -4.96
N PRO A 135 1.64 16.09 -5.09
CA PRO A 135 2.01 17.01 -6.16
C PRO A 135 1.59 16.52 -7.56
N LEU A 136 1.89 15.27 -7.91
CA LEU A 136 1.51 14.69 -9.20
C LEU A 136 -0.01 14.63 -9.38
N ALA A 137 -0.74 14.16 -8.35
CA ALA A 137 -2.20 14.18 -8.35
C ALA A 137 -2.77 15.58 -8.58
N TYR A 138 -2.19 16.62 -7.95
CA TYR A 138 -2.62 18.01 -8.12
C TYR A 138 -2.35 18.52 -9.54
N ILE A 139 -1.21 18.19 -10.14
CA ILE A 139 -0.90 18.56 -11.53
C ILE A 139 -1.93 17.97 -12.48
N VAL A 140 -2.23 16.67 -12.35
CA VAL A 140 -3.21 15.99 -13.21
C VAL A 140 -4.61 16.55 -12.99
N ALA A 141 -5.04 16.74 -11.74
CA ALA A 141 -6.34 17.32 -11.41
C ALA A 141 -6.51 18.74 -11.99
N ARG A 142 -5.49 19.61 -11.85
CA ARG A 142 -5.48 20.96 -12.43
C ARG A 142 -5.62 20.92 -13.95
N SER A 143 -4.93 20.00 -14.62
CA SER A 143 -5.02 19.85 -16.08
C SER A 143 -6.43 19.47 -16.55
N ALA A 144 -7.22 18.82 -15.70
CA ALA A 144 -8.62 18.48 -15.93
C ALA A 144 -9.61 19.57 -15.46
N GLY A 145 -9.13 20.74 -15.02
CA GLY A 145 -9.98 21.83 -14.54
C GLY A 145 -10.52 21.66 -13.12
N ILE A 146 -9.93 20.75 -12.33
CA ILE A 146 -10.31 20.52 -10.93
C ILE A 146 -9.47 21.43 -10.02
N ALA A 147 -10.13 22.11 -9.08
CA ALA A 147 -9.46 22.96 -8.11
C ALA A 147 -8.57 22.13 -7.15
N THR A 148 -7.36 22.61 -6.87
CA THR A 148 -6.44 22.02 -5.90
C THR A 148 -5.84 23.12 -5.02
N PRO A 149 -5.26 22.78 -3.86
CA PRO A 149 -4.46 23.74 -3.09
C PRO A 149 -3.31 24.28 -3.93
N ASP A 150 -2.88 25.50 -3.64
CA ASP A 150 -1.55 25.95 -4.02
C ASP A 150 -0.51 25.22 -3.19
N PHE A 151 0.55 24.77 -3.85
CA PHE A 151 1.56 23.91 -3.24
C PHE A 151 2.94 24.21 -3.80
N TRP A 152 3.94 23.86 -3.01
CA TRP A 152 5.35 23.86 -3.38
C TRP A 152 5.93 22.50 -3.00
N THR A 153 6.84 21.99 -3.84
CA THR A 153 7.64 20.80 -3.54
C THR A 153 8.99 21.25 -3.03
N VAL A 154 9.48 20.58 -1.99
CA VAL A 154 10.81 20.80 -1.42
C VAL A 154 11.50 19.44 -1.33
N THR A 155 12.61 19.29 -2.04
CA THR A 155 13.48 18.12 -1.97
C THR A 155 14.62 18.34 -0.97
N ALA A 156 15.33 17.27 -0.60
CA ALA A 156 16.40 17.34 0.41
C ALA A 156 17.56 18.30 0.07
N SER A 157 17.70 18.68 -1.20
CA SER A 157 18.73 19.59 -1.69
C SER A 157 18.27 21.05 -1.82
N GLU A 158 17.00 21.34 -1.55
CA GLU A 158 16.41 22.67 -1.78
C GLU A 158 16.20 23.41 -0.47
N ASP A 159 16.58 24.69 -0.46
CA ASP A 159 16.24 25.61 0.62
C ASP A 159 14.79 26.10 0.48
N ILE A 160 14.14 26.29 1.62
CA ILE A 160 12.75 26.75 1.67
C ILE A 160 12.73 28.25 1.80
N ASP A 161 12.21 28.93 0.77
CA ASP A 161 11.92 30.36 0.83
C ASP A 161 10.63 30.60 1.63
N ALA A 162 10.77 30.65 2.95
CA ALA A 162 9.66 30.73 3.88
C ALA A 162 8.89 32.06 3.81
N ASP A 163 9.50 33.12 3.26
CA ASP A 163 8.90 34.45 3.12
C ASP A 163 7.86 34.49 1.98
N ARG A 164 7.89 33.51 1.06
CA ARG A 164 6.91 33.38 -0.03
C ARG A 164 5.60 32.73 0.41
N LEU A 165 5.53 32.20 1.63
CA LEU A 165 4.38 31.45 2.13
C LEU A 165 3.42 32.38 2.90
N THR A 166 2.12 32.25 2.61
CA THR A 166 1.07 32.89 3.42
C THR A 166 0.54 31.89 4.45
N TYR A 167 0.78 32.17 5.73
CA TYR A 167 0.42 31.28 6.84
C TYR A 167 -1.06 31.43 7.24
N PRO A 168 -1.71 30.37 7.77
CA PRO A 168 -1.13 29.05 8.06
C PRO A 168 -0.95 28.17 6.82
N VAL A 169 0.09 27.35 6.82
CA VAL A 169 0.35 26.33 5.78
C VAL A 169 0.30 24.92 6.35
N TYR A 170 0.16 23.93 5.48
CA TYR A 170 0.30 22.52 5.84
C TYR A 170 1.57 21.95 5.20
N VAL A 171 2.42 21.34 6.03
CA VAL A 171 3.59 20.57 5.60
C VAL A 171 3.24 19.10 5.70
N LYS A 172 3.59 18.31 4.68
CA LYS A 172 3.30 16.87 4.62
C LYS A 172 4.28 16.15 3.68
N PRO A 173 4.51 14.85 3.86
CA PRO A 173 5.16 14.01 2.86
C PRO A 173 4.34 14.01 1.57
N ALA A 174 5.02 14.06 0.42
CA ALA A 174 4.39 13.89 -0.89
C ALA A 174 3.71 12.51 -0.98
N ARG A 175 4.41 11.45 -0.54
CA ARG A 175 4.06 10.03 -0.80
C ARG A 175 3.82 9.17 0.46
N SER A 176 3.15 9.72 1.49
CA SER A 176 2.72 8.95 2.68
C SER A 176 1.22 9.14 2.97
N GLY A 177 0.68 8.34 3.90
CA GLY A 177 -0.74 8.21 4.26
C GLY A 177 -1.00 8.40 5.75
N SER A 178 -2.25 8.18 6.18
CA SER A 178 -2.68 8.18 7.60
C SER A 178 -2.22 9.37 8.46
N SER A 179 -2.02 10.54 7.84
CA SER A 179 -1.50 11.76 8.46
C SER A 179 -0.09 11.65 9.06
N PHE A 180 0.67 10.60 8.72
CA PHE A 180 2.08 10.52 9.09
C PHE A 180 2.85 11.70 8.48
N GLY A 181 3.65 12.38 9.30
CA GLY A 181 4.44 13.55 8.88
C GLY A 181 3.65 14.83 8.61
N VAL A 182 2.32 14.86 8.79
CA VAL A 182 1.51 16.05 8.50
C VAL A 182 1.54 17.03 9.67
N SER A 183 1.88 18.29 9.38
CA SER A 183 1.93 19.37 10.36
C SER A 183 1.21 20.62 9.85
N LYS A 184 0.39 21.25 10.70
CA LYS A 184 -0.11 22.61 10.47
C LYS A 184 0.89 23.61 11.04
N VAL A 185 1.40 24.48 10.20
CA VAL A 185 2.40 25.50 10.56
C VAL A 185 1.72 26.86 10.52
N SER A 186 1.62 27.52 11.67
CA SER A 186 0.98 28.84 11.79
C SER A 186 1.97 30.00 11.71
N GLU A 187 3.27 29.73 11.83
CA GLU A 187 4.34 30.73 11.81
C GLU A 187 5.63 30.17 11.21
N GLN A 188 6.43 31.05 10.61
CA GLN A 188 7.67 30.70 9.90
C GLN A 188 8.69 29.95 10.76
N ALA A 189 8.81 30.29 12.05
CA ALA A 189 9.75 29.65 12.97
C ALA A 189 9.53 28.13 13.14
N ALA A 190 8.31 27.64 12.88
CA ALA A 190 7.95 26.23 12.99
C ALA A 190 8.10 25.45 11.67
N LEU A 191 8.43 26.11 10.55
CA LEU A 191 8.43 25.50 9.21
C LEU A 191 9.52 24.42 9.06
N LEU A 192 10.76 24.73 9.44
CA LEU A 192 11.89 23.81 9.26
C LEU A 192 11.67 22.49 10.00
N ARG A 193 11.20 22.56 11.26
CA ARG A 193 10.88 21.39 12.07
C ARG A 193 9.78 20.53 11.45
N ALA A 194 8.76 21.16 10.88
CA ALA A 194 7.67 20.46 10.21
C ALA A 194 8.17 19.72 8.95
N VAL A 195 9.12 20.30 8.22
CA VAL A 195 9.75 19.68 7.05
C VAL A 195 10.61 18.49 7.47
N GLU A 196 11.47 18.66 8.48
CA GLU A 196 12.26 17.56 9.04
C GLU A 196 11.38 16.39 9.50
N THR A 197 10.19 16.68 10.03
CA THR A 197 9.21 15.67 10.45
C THR A 197 8.59 14.97 9.23
N ALA A 198 8.22 15.71 8.18
CA ALA A 198 7.68 15.13 6.95
C ALA A 198 8.72 14.25 6.22
N SER A 199 9.98 14.67 6.16
CA SER A 199 11.06 13.95 5.45
C SER A 199 11.35 12.55 6.01
N GLN A 200 10.94 12.26 7.25
CA GLN A 200 11.08 10.92 7.84
C GLN A 200 10.20 9.86 7.15
N TYR A 201 9.20 10.30 6.36
CA TYR A 201 8.18 9.44 5.75
C TYR A 201 8.18 9.51 4.22
N ASP A 202 9.15 10.17 3.59
CA ASP A 202 9.20 10.40 2.12
C ASP A 202 10.53 9.94 1.50
N ALA A 203 10.93 8.68 1.80
CA ALA A 203 12.14 8.04 1.30
C ALA A 203 11.90 7.23 0.01
#